data_AF-A0AAV0U9R2-F1
#
_entry.id   AF-A0AAV0U9R2-F1
#
_cell.length_a   1.000
_cell.length_b   1.000
_cell.length_c   1.000
_cell.angle_alpha   90.00
_cell.angle_beta   90.00
_cell.angle_gamma   90.00
#
_symmetry.space_group_name_H-M   'P 1'
#
loop_
_entity.id
_entity.type
_entity.pdbx_description
1 polymer ?
#
loop_
_entity_poly.entity_id
_entity_poly.type
_entity_poly.pdbx_seq_one_letter_code
_entity_poly.pdbx_strand_id
1 'polypeptide(L)'
;MGQTSSSSHTSTSVSENKLLDVELEIISAKDIAAGDYFCMNAALKGHVASSDAYALIEVAGQKVAWTRPIFHTLEPVWNEKFSFKNVKPDTLCKLYLLDEDMDGDDALGETQFNAVNTDGVETMFELHITRNGKKAGTIEVKVTSNISKINGDGKLQQVGPVHYSAHLGITSGLLAHSLTEDDKLQASAYHLQMHNIVQILPNDHEWNKNYPTIQKIFSPDHLESPALRKAISSEHELIYRHRPNTQYGKLKDGSDLFKLINYGQRLEKPVLFTYAITSTGWYFSETGASFFKDMFSKHMLHANVAFSVKYAGEFHIEKGHFGKYKLVIDNNSGTYAPPMEDLPKLKELFENNFPGISVEAKDRNDEELKQMRQKILDAWA
;
A
#
# COMPACT_ATOMS: atom_id res chain seq x y z
N MET A 1 -63.91 10.03 35.76
CA MET A 1 -63.72 8.84 34.90
C MET A 1 -63.53 9.33 33.48
N GLY A 2 -62.29 9.41 33.01
CA GLY A 2 -61.95 9.77 31.65
C GLY A 2 -60.65 9.05 31.31
N GLN A 3 -60.74 7.99 30.50
CA GLN A 3 -59.58 7.30 29.97
C GLN A 3 -59.34 7.83 28.56
N THR A 4 -58.20 8.50 28.37
CA THR A 4 -57.67 8.87 27.07
C THR A 4 -56.77 7.73 26.56
N SER A 5 -57.16 7.18 25.42
CA SER A 5 -56.40 6.26 24.59
C SER A 5 -55.13 6.93 24.06
N SER A 6 -53.96 6.36 24.32
CA SER A 6 -52.74 6.68 23.58
C SER A 6 -52.35 5.48 22.72
N SER A 7 -52.31 5.75 21.41
CA SER A 7 -51.90 4.85 20.35
C SER A 7 -50.40 4.55 20.46
N SER A 8 -50.05 3.27 20.57
CA SER A 8 -48.68 2.80 20.45
C SER A 8 -48.20 2.98 19.01
N HIS A 9 -47.31 3.94 18.80
CA HIS A 9 -46.46 3.97 17.62
C HIS A 9 -45.58 2.73 17.63
N THR A 10 -45.82 1.84 16.66
CA THR A 10 -44.94 0.71 16.37
C THR A 10 -43.66 1.29 15.78
N SER A 11 -42.61 1.39 16.60
CA SER A 11 -41.26 1.57 16.12
C SER A 11 -40.89 0.32 15.33
N THR A 12 -40.88 0.43 14.00
CA THR A 12 -40.22 -0.55 13.14
C THR A 12 -38.74 -0.58 13.52
N SER A 13 -38.36 -1.61 14.26
CA SER A 13 -36.98 -1.99 14.50
C SER A 13 -36.34 -2.35 13.17
N VAL A 14 -35.60 -1.39 12.59
CA VAL A 14 -34.72 -1.67 11.45
C VAL A 14 -33.60 -2.57 11.96
N SER A 15 -33.54 -3.77 11.42
CA SER A 15 -32.76 -4.93 11.86
C SER A 15 -31.27 -4.65 12.10
N GLU A 16 -30.80 -4.91 13.31
CA GLU A 16 -29.41 -4.74 13.82
C GLU A 16 -28.32 -5.62 13.17
N ASN A 17 -28.56 -6.26 12.01
CA ASN A 17 -27.62 -7.28 11.47
C ASN A 17 -27.43 -7.28 9.93
N LYS A 18 -27.76 -6.20 9.24
CA LYS A 18 -27.53 -6.09 7.79
C LYS A 18 -26.24 -5.34 7.54
N LEU A 19 -25.23 -6.01 6.98
CA LEU A 19 -24.01 -5.40 6.48
C LEU A 19 -24.07 -5.29 4.96
N LEU A 20 -23.21 -4.45 4.39
CA LEU A 20 -23.09 -4.22 2.96
C LEU A 20 -21.74 -4.76 2.46
N ASP A 21 -21.80 -5.41 1.31
CA ASP A 21 -20.66 -5.54 0.41
C ASP A 21 -20.72 -4.34 -0.53
N VAL A 22 -19.65 -3.54 -0.58
CA VAL A 22 -19.58 -2.27 -1.31
C VAL A 22 -18.44 -2.33 -2.33
N GLU A 23 -18.77 -2.09 -3.59
CA GLU A 23 -17.80 -1.77 -4.65
C GLU A 23 -17.84 -0.26 -4.90
N LEU A 24 -16.70 0.40 -4.76
CA LEU A 24 -16.49 1.81 -5.07
C LEU A 24 -15.58 1.92 -6.29
N GLU A 25 -16.02 2.60 -7.33
CA GLU A 25 -15.18 3.01 -8.44
C GLU A 25 -14.97 4.52 -8.39
N ILE A 26 -13.71 4.96 -8.29
CA ILE A 26 -13.33 6.37 -8.42
C ILE A 26 -13.02 6.63 -9.89
N ILE A 27 -13.87 7.42 -10.54
CA ILE A 27 -13.85 7.61 -11.99
C ILE A 27 -12.90 8.76 -12.34
N SER A 28 -13.24 9.96 -11.92
CA SER A 28 -12.50 11.18 -12.28
C SER A 28 -12.82 12.33 -11.33
N ALA A 29 -11.95 13.34 -11.28
CA ALA A 29 -12.27 14.64 -10.70
C ALA A 29 -12.15 15.74 -11.75
N LYS A 30 -12.78 16.88 -11.50
CA LYS A 30 -12.77 18.08 -12.36
C LYS A 30 -12.69 19.34 -11.54
N ASP A 31 -12.08 20.37 -12.12
CA ASP A 31 -11.92 21.69 -11.51
C ASP A 31 -11.28 21.64 -10.10
N ILE A 32 -10.36 20.70 -9.87
CA ILE A 32 -9.69 20.60 -8.56
C ILE A 32 -8.85 21.86 -8.33
N ALA A 33 -8.90 22.41 -7.12
CA ALA A 33 -8.12 23.58 -6.78
C ALA A 33 -6.63 23.22 -6.78
N ALA A 34 -5.82 23.95 -7.53
CA ALA A 34 -4.37 23.74 -7.53
C ALA A 34 -3.77 23.96 -6.12
N GLY A 35 -2.75 23.18 -5.76
CA GLY A 35 -1.93 23.42 -4.57
C GLY A 35 -1.26 24.81 -4.64
N ASP A 36 -1.12 25.47 -3.48
CA ASP A 36 -0.65 26.87 -3.41
C ASP A 36 0.84 27.02 -3.85
N TYR A 37 1.62 25.94 -3.85
CA TYR A 37 3.04 25.94 -4.22
C TYR A 37 3.31 25.79 -5.74
N PHE A 38 2.33 25.30 -6.51
CA PHE A 38 2.52 24.91 -7.91
C PHE A 38 2.36 26.04 -8.94
N CYS A 39 1.83 27.20 -8.55
CA CYS A 39 1.72 28.35 -9.45
C CYS A 39 3.09 28.78 -10.04
N MET A 40 4.21 28.54 -9.35
CA MET A 40 5.53 28.93 -9.85
C MET A 40 6.16 27.94 -10.84
N ASN A 41 6.08 26.63 -10.58
CA ASN A 41 6.67 25.60 -11.46
C ASN A 41 5.81 25.32 -12.71
N ALA A 42 4.48 25.39 -12.59
CA ALA A 42 3.57 25.26 -13.73
C ALA A 42 3.75 26.43 -14.72
N ALA A 43 3.91 27.65 -14.21
CA ALA A 43 4.16 28.85 -15.02
C ALA A 43 5.46 28.76 -15.85
N LEU A 44 6.51 28.11 -15.31
CA LEU A 44 7.76 27.86 -16.02
C LEU A 44 7.62 26.83 -17.17
N LYS A 45 6.64 25.92 -17.08
CA LYS A 45 6.32 24.91 -18.11
C LYS A 45 5.17 25.33 -19.03
N GLY A 46 4.74 26.59 -19.00
CA GLY A 46 3.64 27.11 -19.83
C GLY A 46 2.24 26.60 -19.45
N HIS A 47 2.08 25.98 -18.28
CA HIS A 47 0.80 25.54 -17.75
C HIS A 47 0.31 26.55 -16.70
N VAL A 48 -0.99 26.85 -16.68
CA VAL A 48 -1.56 27.86 -15.75
C VAL A 48 -1.68 27.30 -14.33
N ALA A 49 -1.96 25.99 -14.18
CA ALA A 49 -1.88 25.21 -12.96
C ALA A 49 -2.03 23.71 -13.28
N SER A 50 -1.36 22.83 -12.53
CA SER A 50 -1.48 21.38 -12.65
C SER A 50 -1.17 20.72 -11.30
N SER A 51 -1.79 19.58 -11.01
CA SER A 51 -1.60 18.79 -9.80
C SER A 51 -1.30 17.33 -10.17
N ASP A 52 -0.63 16.61 -9.27
CA ASP A 52 -0.33 15.19 -9.37
C ASP A 52 -1.29 14.42 -8.44
N ALA A 53 -2.58 14.52 -8.76
CA ALA A 53 -3.65 14.20 -7.83
C ALA A 53 -3.88 12.69 -7.66
N TYR A 54 -4.14 12.29 -6.40
CA TYR A 54 -4.68 10.98 -6.04
C TYR A 54 -5.80 11.10 -5.01
N ALA A 55 -6.61 10.06 -4.88
CA ALA A 55 -7.72 10.01 -3.93
C ALA A 55 -7.48 8.93 -2.86
N LEU A 56 -7.44 9.36 -1.60
CA LEU A 56 -7.35 8.50 -0.41
C LEU A 56 -8.76 8.22 0.14
N ILE A 57 -9.05 6.95 0.38
CA ILE A 57 -10.35 6.44 0.81
C ILE A 57 -10.32 6.18 2.33
N GLU A 58 -11.27 6.77 3.05
CA GLU A 58 -11.54 6.47 4.45
C GLU A 58 -12.95 5.87 4.59
N VAL A 59 -13.05 4.71 5.24
CA VAL A 59 -14.32 4.04 5.55
C VAL A 59 -14.37 3.76 7.04
N ALA A 60 -15.45 4.17 7.71
CA ALA A 60 -15.62 4.00 9.16
C ALA A 60 -14.44 4.55 9.99
N GLY A 61 -13.86 5.68 9.56
CA GLY A 61 -12.71 6.31 10.22
C GLY A 61 -11.37 5.61 10.01
N GLN A 62 -11.30 4.63 9.11
CA GLN A 62 -10.07 3.93 8.75
C GLN A 62 -9.66 4.30 7.32
N LYS A 63 -8.43 4.78 7.14
CA LYS A 63 -7.81 4.94 5.82
C LYS A 63 -7.56 3.54 5.25
N VAL A 64 -8.19 3.21 4.14
CA VAL A 64 -8.26 1.82 3.64
C VAL A 64 -7.63 1.60 2.28
N ALA A 65 -7.60 2.58 1.39
CA ALA A 65 -7.02 2.42 0.06
C ALA A 65 -6.81 3.79 -0.60
N TRP A 66 -6.05 3.85 -1.69
CA TRP A 66 -5.92 5.05 -2.51
C TRP A 66 -5.71 4.72 -3.98
N THR A 67 -6.08 5.65 -4.85
CA THR A 67 -5.80 5.58 -6.29
C THR A 67 -4.33 5.84 -6.57
N ARG A 68 -3.87 5.51 -7.79
CA ARG A 68 -2.59 6.03 -8.29
C ARG A 68 -2.65 7.55 -8.49
N PRO A 69 -1.52 8.26 -8.44
CA PRO A 69 -1.47 9.65 -8.85
C PRO A 69 -1.65 9.78 -10.37
N ILE A 70 -2.40 10.79 -10.79
CA ILE A 70 -2.51 11.20 -12.19
C ILE A 70 -1.83 12.56 -12.32
N PHE A 71 -0.72 12.55 -13.06
CA PHE A 71 0.18 13.69 -13.14
C PHE A 71 -0.35 14.81 -14.03
N HIS A 72 0.00 16.02 -13.63
CA HIS A 72 -0.04 17.23 -14.45
C HIS A 72 -1.44 17.57 -14.99
N THR A 73 -2.48 17.38 -14.18
CA THR A 73 -3.86 17.67 -14.57
C THR A 73 -4.69 18.19 -13.40
N LEU A 74 -5.71 19.00 -13.70
CA LEU A 74 -6.78 19.34 -12.75
C LEU A 74 -8.07 18.53 -13.01
N GLU A 75 -8.02 17.65 -14.01
CA GLU A 75 -9.09 16.75 -14.40
C GLU A 75 -8.58 15.29 -14.44
N PRO A 76 -8.15 14.74 -13.29
CA PRO A 76 -7.60 13.38 -13.24
C PRO A 76 -8.69 12.35 -13.54
N VAL A 77 -8.32 11.29 -14.26
CA VAL A 77 -9.17 10.14 -14.59
C VAL A 77 -8.49 8.87 -14.11
N TRP A 78 -9.06 8.24 -13.09
CA TRP A 78 -8.50 7.06 -12.43
C TRP A 78 -9.13 5.75 -12.95
N ASN A 79 -10.46 5.66 -12.95
CA ASN A 79 -11.22 4.41 -13.19
C ASN A 79 -10.71 3.25 -12.32
N GLU A 80 -10.56 3.50 -11.02
CA GLU A 80 -10.04 2.53 -10.06
C GLU A 80 -11.14 2.02 -9.12
N LYS A 81 -11.14 0.70 -8.91
CA LYS A 81 -12.18 -0.04 -8.19
C LYS A 81 -11.63 -0.59 -6.89
N PHE A 82 -12.40 -0.43 -5.82
CA PHE A 82 -12.10 -0.86 -4.47
C PHE A 82 -13.30 -1.62 -3.91
N SER A 83 -13.04 -2.69 -3.19
CA SER A 83 -14.09 -3.57 -2.65
C SER A 83 -13.96 -3.68 -1.14
N PHE A 84 -15.08 -3.48 -0.45
CA PHE A 84 -15.17 -3.54 1.00
C PHE A 84 -16.31 -4.47 1.41
N LYS A 85 -16.06 -5.28 2.44
CA LYS A 85 -17.07 -6.11 3.09
C LYS A 85 -17.33 -5.65 4.50
N ASN A 86 -18.46 -6.09 5.04
CA ASN A 86 -18.89 -5.80 6.40
C ASN A 86 -19.09 -4.29 6.67
N VAL A 87 -19.46 -3.51 5.65
CA VAL A 87 -19.74 -2.08 5.81
C VAL A 87 -21.11 -1.93 6.45
N LYS A 88 -21.22 -1.17 7.55
CA LYS A 88 -22.54 -0.90 8.14
C LYS A 88 -23.31 0.07 7.23
N PRO A 89 -24.63 -0.11 7.03
CA PRO A 89 -25.46 0.91 6.41
C PRO A 89 -25.25 2.27 7.08
N ASP A 90 -25.30 3.33 6.28
CA ASP A 90 -25.09 4.71 6.69
C ASP A 90 -23.67 5.02 7.24
N THR A 91 -22.71 4.11 7.03
CA THR A 91 -21.29 4.40 7.32
C THR A 91 -20.82 5.56 6.46
N LEU A 92 -20.24 6.58 7.09
CA LEU A 92 -19.61 7.70 6.42
C LEU A 92 -18.34 7.22 5.70
N CYS A 93 -18.31 7.43 4.39
CA CYS A 93 -17.15 7.22 3.52
C CYS A 93 -16.62 8.58 3.12
N LYS A 94 -15.33 8.83 3.34
CA LYS A 94 -14.67 10.08 2.94
C LYS A 94 -13.64 9.82 1.86
N LEU A 95 -13.51 10.78 0.97
CA LEU A 95 -12.49 10.82 -0.05
C LEU A 95 -11.67 12.08 0.17
N TYR A 96 -10.37 11.91 0.38
CA TYR A 96 -9.40 13.00 0.47
C TYR A 96 -8.66 13.06 -0.85
N LEU A 97 -8.69 14.21 -1.52
CA LEU A 97 -7.87 14.45 -2.70
C LEU A 97 -6.59 15.13 -2.25
N LEU A 98 -5.47 14.57 -2.68
CA LEU A 98 -4.14 14.89 -2.23
C LEU A 98 -3.24 15.08 -3.45
N ASP A 99 -2.31 16.03 -3.36
CA ASP A 99 -1.25 16.21 -4.35
C ASP A 99 -0.06 15.31 -3.98
N GLU A 100 0.42 14.51 -4.92
CA GLU A 100 1.60 13.67 -4.75
C GLU A 100 2.86 14.55 -4.77
N ASP A 101 3.19 15.13 -3.62
CA ASP A 101 4.34 16.01 -3.46
C ASP A 101 5.36 15.50 -2.44
N MET A 102 6.62 15.81 -2.72
CA MET A 102 7.80 15.34 -2.00
C MET A 102 7.89 15.73 -0.51
N ASP A 103 7.14 16.76 -0.09
CA ASP A 103 7.22 17.35 1.26
C ASP A 103 5.84 17.36 1.94
N GLY A 104 5.19 16.20 1.97
CA GLY A 104 3.91 16.00 2.64
C GLY A 104 2.73 16.42 1.78
N ASP A 105 1.87 15.45 1.45
CA ASP A 105 0.80 15.64 0.48
C ASP A 105 -0.11 16.82 0.82
N ASP A 106 -0.13 17.81 -0.06
CA ASP A 106 -0.98 18.99 0.08
C ASP A 106 -2.45 18.60 -0.16
N ALA A 107 -3.32 18.98 0.77
CA ALA A 107 -4.75 18.70 0.64
C ALA A 107 -5.38 19.54 -0.49
N LEU A 108 -5.79 18.87 -1.57
CA LEU A 108 -6.55 19.46 -2.69
C LEU A 108 -8.04 19.63 -2.33
N GLY A 109 -8.51 18.83 -1.37
CA GLY A 109 -9.82 18.96 -0.77
C GLY A 109 -10.36 17.61 -0.30
N GLU A 110 -11.60 17.61 0.16
CA GLU A 110 -12.27 16.41 0.63
C GLU A 110 -13.74 16.39 0.22
N THR A 111 -14.30 15.19 0.16
CA THR A 111 -15.73 14.97 0.03
C THR A 111 -16.15 13.73 0.82
N GLN A 112 -17.46 13.53 0.95
CA GLN A 112 -18.00 12.40 1.70
C GLN A 112 -19.37 11.96 1.16
N PHE A 113 -19.68 10.69 1.38
CA PHE A 113 -20.97 10.08 1.08
C PHE A 113 -21.27 8.98 2.10
N ASN A 114 -22.54 8.60 2.24
CA ASN A 114 -22.93 7.49 3.11
C ASN A 114 -23.04 6.19 2.32
N ALA A 115 -22.57 5.10 2.90
CA ALA A 115 -22.77 3.76 2.36
C ALA A 115 -24.25 3.37 2.48
N VAL A 116 -24.98 3.43 1.36
CA VAL A 116 -26.38 2.99 1.25
C VAL A 116 -26.44 1.68 0.47
N ASN A 117 -27.52 0.91 0.66
CA ASN A 117 -27.80 -0.26 -0.18
C ASN A 117 -28.30 0.20 -1.55
N THR A 118 -27.64 -0.19 -2.63
CA THR A 118 -28.08 0.11 -4.01
C THR A 118 -28.82 -1.06 -4.66
N ASP A 119 -29.11 -2.13 -3.92
CA ASP A 119 -29.71 -3.37 -4.44
C ASP A 119 -28.96 -3.93 -5.67
N GLY A 120 -27.63 -3.73 -5.69
CA GLY A 120 -26.74 -4.17 -6.76
C GLY A 120 -26.81 -3.30 -8.01
N VAL A 121 -27.53 -2.18 -7.98
CA VAL A 121 -27.58 -1.22 -9.08
C VAL A 121 -26.35 -0.31 -9.00
N GLU A 122 -25.63 -0.20 -10.11
CA GLU A 122 -24.54 0.76 -10.26
C GLU A 122 -25.10 2.18 -10.21
N THR A 123 -24.74 2.92 -9.17
CA THR A 123 -25.21 4.29 -8.96
C THR A 123 -24.05 5.27 -9.09
N MET A 124 -24.19 6.22 -10.01
CA MET A 124 -23.21 7.29 -10.22
C MET A 124 -23.51 8.47 -9.29
N PHE A 125 -22.48 8.99 -8.63
CA PHE A 125 -22.55 10.19 -7.82
C PHE A 125 -21.52 11.20 -8.30
N GLU A 126 -21.97 12.44 -8.50
CA GLU A 126 -21.10 13.60 -8.65
C GLU A 126 -21.06 14.32 -7.30
N LEU A 127 -19.91 14.26 -6.63
CA LEU A 127 -19.72 14.79 -5.28
C LEU A 127 -18.93 16.10 -5.35
N HIS A 128 -19.37 17.11 -4.59
CA HIS A 128 -18.62 18.36 -4.48
C HIS A 128 -17.42 18.19 -3.55
N ILE A 129 -16.26 18.65 -4.01
CA ILE A 129 -15.04 18.71 -3.22
C ILE A 129 -15.02 20.06 -2.49
N THR A 130 -14.67 20.04 -1.21
CA THR A 130 -14.44 21.26 -0.44
C THR A 130 -13.02 21.31 0.12
N ARG A 131 -12.41 22.50 0.09
CA ARG A 131 -11.10 22.80 0.68
C ARG A 131 -11.25 24.06 1.52
N ASN A 132 -10.96 23.98 2.83
CA ASN A 132 -11.14 25.08 3.76
C ASN A 132 -12.54 25.74 3.69
N GLY A 133 -13.59 24.91 3.53
CA GLY A 133 -14.98 25.36 3.42
C GLY A 133 -15.35 26.03 2.09
N LYS A 134 -14.44 26.08 1.12
CA LYS A 134 -14.70 26.62 -0.24
C LYS A 134 -14.84 25.49 -1.24
N LYS A 135 -15.61 25.71 -2.31
CA LYS A 135 -15.72 24.77 -3.44
C LYS A 135 -14.34 24.59 -4.09
N ALA A 136 -13.93 23.35 -4.28
CA ALA A 136 -12.60 22.97 -4.79
C ALA A 136 -12.69 21.83 -5.83
N GLY A 137 -13.74 21.85 -6.65
CA GLY A 137 -13.96 20.89 -7.74
C GLY A 137 -15.10 19.92 -7.49
N THR A 138 -15.16 18.89 -8.34
CA THR A 138 -16.09 17.76 -8.24
C THR A 138 -15.37 16.44 -8.46
N ILE A 139 -15.88 15.36 -7.89
CA ILE A 139 -15.40 13.99 -8.12
C ILE A 139 -16.58 13.09 -8.49
N GLU A 140 -16.40 12.32 -9.55
CA GLU A 140 -17.35 11.32 -10.04
C GLU A 140 -16.96 9.95 -9.48
N VAL A 141 -17.91 9.30 -8.82
CA VAL A 141 -17.75 7.95 -8.29
C VAL A 141 -18.93 7.07 -8.68
N LYS A 142 -18.69 5.77 -8.82
CA LYS A 142 -19.75 4.76 -8.91
C LYS A 142 -19.75 3.92 -7.66
N VAL A 143 -20.93 3.66 -7.13
CA VAL A 143 -21.11 2.77 -5.99
C VAL A 143 -22.12 1.70 -6.35
N THR A 144 -21.72 0.46 -6.09
CA THR A 144 -22.61 -0.70 -6.14
C THR A 144 -22.54 -1.38 -4.78
N SER A 145 -23.69 -1.63 -4.15
CA SER A 145 -23.72 -2.31 -2.87
C SER A 145 -24.92 -3.25 -2.74
N ASN A 146 -24.74 -4.30 -1.96
CA ASN A 146 -25.77 -5.27 -1.64
C ASN A 146 -25.72 -5.64 -0.17
N ILE A 147 -26.89 -5.91 0.42
CA ILE A 147 -26.96 -6.53 1.74
C ILE A 147 -26.30 -7.91 1.68
N SER A 148 -25.33 -8.14 2.55
CA SER A 148 -24.60 -9.38 2.67
C SER A 148 -24.70 -9.95 4.09
N LYS A 149 -24.41 -11.26 4.19
CA LYS A 149 -24.20 -11.88 5.50
C LYS A 149 -22.85 -11.45 6.04
N ILE A 150 -22.75 -11.36 7.37
CA ILE A 150 -21.49 -11.10 8.07
C ILE A 150 -20.40 -12.05 7.57
N ASN A 151 -19.28 -11.48 7.11
CA ASN A 151 -18.08 -12.21 6.75
C ASN A 151 -17.10 -12.23 7.94
N GLY A 152 -16.57 -13.40 8.28
CA GLY A 152 -15.59 -13.52 9.35
C GLY A 152 -16.09 -12.97 10.70
N ASP A 153 -15.32 -12.06 11.28
CA ASP A 153 -15.61 -11.43 12.59
C ASP A 153 -16.53 -10.20 12.50
N GLY A 154 -17.03 -9.87 11.30
CA GLY A 154 -17.90 -8.72 11.05
C GLY A 154 -17.21 -7.36 11.11
N LYS A 155 -15.88 -7.31 11.19
CA LYS A 155 -15.13 -6.07 11.01
C LYS A 155 -15.03 -5.70 9.54
N LEU A 156 -14.89 -4.39 9.27
CA LEU A 156 -14.59 -3.87 7.93
C LEU A 156 -13.40 -4.62 7.33
N GLN A 157 -13.59 -5.11 6.10
CA GLN A 157 -12.56 -5.83 5.36
C GLN A 157 -12.37 -5.20 3.99
N GLN A 158 -11.12 -4.97 3.63
CA GLN A 158 -10.71 -4.69 2.26
C GLN A 158 -10.60 -6.02 1.51
N VAL A 159 -11.03 -6.03 0.24
CA VAL A 159 -11.04 -7.23 -0.61
C VAL A 159 -10.33 -6.93 -1.93
N GLY A 160 -9.62 -7.95 -2.42
CA GLY A 160 -8.87 -7.92 -3.68
C GLY A 160 -9.65 -7.34 -4.87
N PRO A 161 -8.94 -6.88 -5.91
CA PRO A 161 -7.50 -7.11 -6.15
C PRO A 161 -6.58 -6.14 -5.40
N VAL A 162 -5.34 -6.57 -5.13
CA VAL A 162 -4.29 -5.74 -4.52
C VAL A 162 -3.72 -4.78 -5.55
N HIS A 163 -3.67 -3.49 -5.24
CA HIS A 163 -3.05 -2.49 -6.10
C HIS A 163 -1.53 -2.45 -5.88
N TYR A 164 -0.76 -2.22 -6.93
CA TYR A 164 0.69 -2.08 -6.82
C TYR A 164 1.24 -0.92 -7.65
N SER A 165 2.37 -0.39 -7.20
CA SER A 165 3.30 0.41 -8.00
C SER A 165 4.67 -0.29 -8.06
N ALA A 166 5.25 -0.31 -9.26
CA ALA A 166 6.61 -0.76 -9.49
C ALA A 166 7.44 0.42 -10.02
N HIS A 167 8.46 0.77 -9.26
CA HIS A 167 9.36 1.89 -9.51
C HIS A 167 10.60 1.32 -10.21
N LEU A 168 10.54 1.32 -11.54
CA LEU A 168 11.51 0.65 -12.40
C LEU A 168 12.67 1.58 -12.76
N GLY A 169 13.87 1.01 -12.90
CA GLY A 169 15.03 1.74 -13.41
C GLY A 169 15.35 2.98 -12.57
N ILE A 170 15.30 2.83 -11.25
CA ILE A 170 15.67 3.91 -10.33
C ILE A 170 17.15 4.18 -10.55
N THR A 171 17.48 5.23 -11.30
CA THR A 171 18.85 5.66 -11.52
C THR A 171 19.04 7.05 -10.95
N SER A 172 20.06 7.22 -10.11
CA SER A 172 20.58 8.54 -9.77
C SER A 172 21.64 8.94 -10.81
N GLY A 173 21.50 10.11 -11.44
CA GLY A 173 22.55 10.73 -12.28
C GLY A 173 22.56 10.38 -13.79
N LEU A 174 23.63 10.81 -14.46
CA LEU A 174 23.80 10.92 -15.92
C LEU A 174 23.81 9.59 -16.72
N LEU A 175 23.66 8.43 -16.06
CA LEU A 175 23.86 7.09 -16.65
C LEU A 175 22.56 6.30 -16.87
N ALA A 176 21.39 6.93 -16.68
CA ALA A 176 20.08 6.31 -16.90
C ALA A 176 19.91 5.67 -18.30
N HIS A 177 20.55 6.25 -19.31
CA HIS A 177 20.43 5.85 -20.72
C HIS A 177 21.36 4.70 -21.13
N SER A 178 22.25 4.24 -20.26
CA SER A 178 23.23 3.17 -20.55
C SER A 178 23.00 1.86 -19.79
N LEU A 179 21.88 1.74 -19.06
CA LEU A 179 21.56 0.52 -18.31
C LEU A 179 20.97 -0.58 -19.19
N THR A 180 21.42 -1.81 -18.95
CA THR A 180 20.81 -3.02 -19.54
C THR A 180 19.45 -3.30 -18.91
N GLU A 181 18.62 -4.13 -19.54
CA GLU A 181 17.34 -4.57 -18.94
C GLU A 181 17.57 -5.30 -17.61
N ASP A 182 18.69 -6.02 -17.46
CA ASP A 182 19.07 -6.67 -16.20
C ASP A 182 19.40 -5.68 -15.09
N ASP A 183 20.02 -4.54 -15.43
CA ASP A 183 20.29 -3.47 -14.47
C ASP A 183 19.00 -2.75 -14.05
N LYS A 184 18.05 -2.59 -14.98
CA LYS A 184 16.73 -2.01 -14.66
C LYS A 184 15.92 -2.91 -13.73
N LEU A 185 15.97 -4.24 -13.94
CA LEU A 185 15.34 -5.21 -13.05
C LEU A 185 15.97 -5.18 -11.64
N GLN A 186 17.30 -5.10 -11.54
CA GLN A 186 17.99 -4.93 -10.25
C GLN A 186 17.61 -3.64 -9.53
N ALA A 187 17.34 -2.56 -10.27
CA ALA A 187 16.96 -1.25 -9.74
C ALA A 187 15.44 -1.08 -9.56
N SER A 188 14.68 -2.18 -9.45
CA SER A 188 13.22 -2.13 -9.28
C SER A 188 12.84 -2.24 -7.80
N ALA A 189 11.95 -1.35 -7.37
CA ALA A 189 11.30 -1.42 -6.06
C ALA A 189 9.78 -1.49 -6.21
N TYR A 190 9.12 -2.19 -5.30
CA TYR A 190 7.70 -2.49 -5.38
C TYR A 190 7.00 -2.05 -4.11
N HIS A 191 5.82 -1.45 -4.27
CA HIS A 191 4.91 -1.12 -3.19
C HIS A 191 3.53 -1.71 -3.52
N LEU A 192 3.06 -2.60 -2.64
CA LEU A 192 1.77 -3.25 -2.76
C LEU A 192 0.86 -2.77 -1.63
N GLN A 193 -0.33 -2.27 -2.00
CA GLN A 193 -1.38 -1.84 -1.06
C GLN A 193 -2.07 -3.07 -0.44
N MET A 194 -1.42 -3.68 0.55
CA MET A 194 -1.92 -4.90 1.18
C MET A 194 -3.18 -4.60 2.02
N HIS A 195 -4.15 -5.48 1.91
CA HIS A 195 -5.43 -5.43 2.61
C HIS A 195 -5.33 -6.00 4.02
N ASN A 196 -6.09 -5.41 4.94
CA ASN A 196 -6.34 -5.90 6.29
C ASN A 196 -5.09 -6.02 7.19
N ILE A 197 -4.03 -5.24 6.91
CA ILE A 197 -2.74 -5.35 7.63
C ILE A 197 -2.92 -5.13 9.12
N VAL A 198 -3.61 -4.08 9.55
CA VAL A 198 -3.74 -3.74 10.98
C VAL A 198 -4.61 -4.77 11.71
N GLN A 199 -5.55 -5.41 11.03
CA GLN A 199 -6.39 -6.46 11.59
C GLN A 199 -5.62 -7.77 11.78
N ILE A 200 -4.80 -8.15 10.80
CA ILE A 200 -4.04 -9.41 10.81
C ILE A 200 -2.73 -9.28 11.61
N LEU A 201 -2.03 -8.15 11.44
CA LEU A 201 -0.81 -7.77 12.16
C LEU A 201 -1.10 -6.54 13.08
N PRO A 202 -1.74 -6.75 14.24
CA PRO A 202 -2.13 -5.64 15.12
C PRO A 202 -0.94 -4.98 15.81
N ASN A 203 0.14 -5.72 16.06
CA ASN A 203 1.31 -5.24 16.77
C ASN A 203 2.27 -4.50 15.84
N ASP A 204 2.95 -3.50 16.38
CA ASP A 204 4.11 -2.88 15.74
C ASP A 204 5.39 -3.42 16.40
N HIS A 205 6.43 -3.62 15.60
CA HIS A 205 7.74 -4.09 16.05
C HIS A 205 8.76 -2.97 15.89
N GLU A 206 9.29 -2.49 17.02
CA GLU A 206 10.31 -1.45 17.05
C GLU A 206 11.62 -1.91 16.42
N TRP A 207 12.46 -0.94 16.05
CA TRP A 207 13.83 -1.19 15.63
C TRP A 207 14.64 -1.94 16.70
N ASN A 208 15.63 -2.71 16.25
CA ASN A 208 16.44 -3.60 17.06
C ASN A 208 17.44 -2.83 17.93
N LYS A 209 17.14 -2.75 19.23
CA LYS A 209 17.96 -2.07 20.25
C LYS A 209 19.28 -2.79 20.56
N ASN A 210 19.51 -4.00 20.06
CA ASN A 210 20.71 -4.80 20.32
C ASN A 210 21.73 -4.79 19.17
N TYR A 211 21.55 -3.92 18.17
CA TYR A 211 22.44 -3.85 17.02
C TYR A 211 23.11 -2.47 16.91
N PRO A 212 24.44 -2.35 17.16
CA PRO A 212 25.13 -1.05 17.21
C PRO A 212 24.98 -0.20 15.95
N THR A 213 24.95 -0.83 14.76
CA THR A 213 24.75 -0.10 13.50
C THR A 213 23.34 0.49 13.40
N ILE A 214 22.31 -0.17 13.96
CA ILE A 214 20.95 0.38 14.00
C ILE A 214 20.85 1.49 15.06
N GLN A 215 21.49 1.32 16.22
CA GLN A 215 21.50 2.34 17.27
C GLN A 215 22.00 3.71 16.77
N LYS A 216 23.05 3.73 15.92
CA LYS A 216 23.55 4.98 15.30
C LYS A 216 22.50 5.74 14.51
N ILE A 217 21.50 5.04 13.97
CA ILE A 217 20.47 5.60 13.10
C ILE A 217 19.23 5.98 13.90
N PHE A 218 18.84 5.19 14.91
CA PHE A 218 17.57 5.38 15.60
C PHE A 218 17.68 5.89 17.03
N SER A 219 18.79 5.63 17.74
CA SER A 219 18.91 6.06 19.12
C SER A 219 19.09 7.59 19.19
N PRO A 220 18.40 8.27 20.13
CA PRO A 220 18.62 9.69 20.38
C PRO A 220 20.01 9.98 20.98
N ASP A 221 20.72 8.96 21.47
CA ASP A 221 22.07 9.11 22.05
C ASP A 221 23.14 9.42 21.00
N HIS A 222 22.83 9.25 19.71
CA HIS A 222 23.73 9.49 18.59
C HIS A 222 23.44 10.84 17.93
N LEU A 223 24.41 11.76 17.99
CA LEU A 223 24.28 13.10 17.41
C LEU A 223 24.10 13.07 15.89
N GLU A 224 24.62 12.04 15.22
CA GLU A 224 24.50 11.82 13.79
C GLU A 224 23.13 11.30 13.35
N SER A 225 22.31 10.78 14.27
CA SER A 225 21.03 10.12 13.98
C SER A 225 20.09 10.97 13.11
N PRO A 226 19.78 12.25 13.42
CA PRO A 226 18.87 13.05 12.61
C PRO A 226 19.33 13.21 11.15
N ALA A 227 20.63 13.38 10.92
CA ALA A 227 21.20 13.55 9.59
C ALA A 227 21.14 12.24 8.79
N LEU A 228 21.48 11.10 9.43
CA LEU A 228 21.41 9.78 8.81
C LEU A 228 19.96 9.41 8.46
N ARG A 229 19.00 9.63 9.36
CA ARG A 229 17.59 9.36 9.11
C ARG A 229 17.06 10.22 7.95
N LYS A 230 17.45 11.50 7.90
CA LYS A 230 17.08 12.38 6.78
C LYS A 230 17.64 11.86 5.45
N ALA A 231 18.90 11.42 5.43
CA ALA A 231 19.51 10.85 4.22
C ALA A 231 18.77 9.61 3.72
N ILE A 232 18.42 8.68 4.62
CA ILE A 232 17.68 7.46 4.26
C ILE A 232 16.24 7.79 3.85
N SER A 233 15.60 8.80 4.46
CA SER A 233 14.28 9.28 4.03
C SER A 233 14.33 9.79 2.59
N SER A 234 15.33 10.61 2.26
CA SER A 234 15.52 11.10 0.89
C SER A 234 15.82 9.96 -0.11
N GLU A 235 16.51 8.91 0.32
CA GLU A 235 16.69 7.69 -0.48
C GLU A 235 15.38 6.95 -0.71
N HIS A 236 14.56 6.77 0.34
CA HIS A 236 13.23 6.17 0.25
C HIS A 236 12.36 6.93 -0.76
N GLU A 237 12.29 8.24 -0.59
CA GLU A 237 11.54 9.13 -1.49
C GLU A 237 12.06 9.02 -2.92
N LEU A 238 13.37 8.97 -3.15
CA LEU A 238 13.93 8.83 -4.50
C LEU A 238 13.46 7.54 -5.20
N ILE A 239 13.43 6.44 -4.44
CA ILE A 239 13.06 5.09 -4.89
C ILE A 239 11.58 4.98 -5.14
N TYR A 240 10.76 5.36 -4.16
CA TYR A 240 9.31 5.21 -4.20
C TYR A 240 8.60 6.42 -4.79
N ARG A 241 9.34 7.40 -5.33
CA ARG A 241 8.73 8.51 -6.09
C ARG A 241 7.90 7.96 -7.24
N HIS A 242 6.66 8.39 -7.29
CA HIS A 242 5.79 8.16 -8.43
C HIS A 242 6.23 9.06 -9.60
N ARG A 243 6.41 8.46 -10.77
CA ARG A 243 6.90 9.12 -12.00
C ARG A 243 6.07 8.66 -13.19
N PRO A 244 6.16 9.35 -14.35
CA PRO A 244 5.50 8.89 -15.57
C PRO A 244 5.89 7.47 -16.02
N ASN A 245 7.06 6.97 -15.61
CA ASN A 245 7.52 5.61 -15.90
C ASN A 245 7.25 4.61 -14.75
N THR A 246 6.60 5.02 -13.67
CA THR A 246 6.12 4.08 -12.64
C THR A 246 5.04 3.20 -13.25
N GLN A 247 5.20 1.89 -13.11
CA GLN A 247 4.21 0.94 -13.56
C GLN A 247 3.17 0.72 -12.45
N TYR A 248 1.89 0.73 -12.82
CA TYR A 248 0.78 0.47 -11.91
C TYR A 248 -0.01 -0.74 -12.38
N GLY A 249 -0.61 -1.45 -11.44
CA GLY A 249 -1.53 -2.52 -11.79
C GLY A 249 -2.25 -3.12 -10.58
N LYS A 250 -2.93 -4.23 -10.85
CA LYS A 250 -3.75 -4.95 -9.88
C LYS A 250 -3.37 -6.43 -9.90
N LEU A 251 -3.27 -7.05 -8.73
CA LEU A 251 -2.96 -8.46 -8.54
C LEU A 251 -4.21 -9.17 -8.01
N LYS A 252 -4.73 -10.14 -8.78
CA LYS A 252 -5.95 -10.87 -8.40
C LYS A 252 -5.65 -12.04 -7.48
N ASP A 253 -4.52 -12.70 -7.68
CA ASP A 253 -4.12 -13.91 -6.99
C ASP A 253 -2.60 -14.06 -6.95
N GLY A 254 -2.12 -15.16 -6.36
CA GLY A 254 -0.68 -15.44 -6.24
C GLY A 254 0.04 -15.62 -7.58
N SER A 255 -0.67 -16.01 -8.65
CA SER A 255 -0.06 -16.16 -9.97
C SER A 255 0.33 -14.81 -10.58
N ASP A 256 -0.47 -13.77 -10.33
CA ASP A 256 -0.16 -12.40 -10.75
C ASP A 256 1.04 -11.86 -9.98
N LEU A 257 1.11 -12.11 -8.66
CA LEU A 257 2.28 -11.75 -7.85
C LEU A 257 3.55 -12.42 -8.39
N PHE A 258 3.51 -13.73 -8.66
CA PHE A 258 4.69 -14.43 -9.18
C PHE A 258 5.11 -13.91 -10.55
N LYS A 259 4.18 -13.58 -11.45
CA LYS A 259 4.52 -12.95 -12.74
C LYS A 259 5.17 -11.58 -12.56
N LEU A 260 4.65 -10.75 -11.65
CA LEU A 260 5.15 -9.40 -11.39
C LEU A 260 6.65 -9.42 -11.04
N ILE A 261 7.08 -10.36 -10.21
CA ILE A 261 8.47 -10.49 -9.75
C ILE A 261 9.30 -11.49 -10.58
N ASN A 262 8.87 -11.75 -11.82
CA ASN A 262 9.49 -12.70 -12.73
C ASN A 262 9.79 -14.07 -12.08
N TYR A 263 8.82 -14.59 -11.34
CA TYR A 263 8.87 -15.86 -10.62
C TYR A 263 10.05 -15.98 -9.63
N GLY A 264 10.55 -14.85 -9.14
CA GLY A 264 11.73 -14.79 -8.27
C GLY A 264 13.02 -15.18 -8.98
N GLN A 265 13.11 -14.93 -10.28
CA GLN A 265 14.26 -15.28 -11.10
C GLN A 265 14.80 -14.07 -11.87
N ARG A 266 16.11 -14.05 -12.07
CA ARG A 266 16.81 -13.12 -12.96
C ARG A 266 17.98 -13.86 -13.59
N LEU A 267 18.16 -13.73 -14.91
CA LEU A 267 19.17 -14.51 -15.66
C LEU A 267 19.11 -16.02 -15.36
N GLU A 268 17.89 -16.56 -15.26
CA GLU A 268 17.59 -17.95 -14.89
C GLU A 268 18.11 -18.40 -13.51
N LYS A 269 18.55 -17.46 -12.68
CA LYS A 269 19.01 -17.69 -11.30
C LYS A 269 17.97 -17.20 -10.29
N PRO A 270 17.83 -17.86 -9.13
CA PRO A 270 16.92 -17.41 -8.09
C PRO A 270 17.38 -16.08 -7.49
N VAL A 271 16.43 -15.27 -7.06
CA VAL A 271 16.66 -13.97 -6.43
C VAL A 271 16.11 -13.96 -5.01
N LEU A 272 16.85 -13.33 -4.11
CA LEU A 272 16.40 -13.04 -2.75
C LEU A 272 15.86 -11.60 -2.72
N PHE A 273 14.78 -11.36 -2.00
CA PHE A 273 14.19 -10.03 -1.83
C PHE A 273 14.25 -9.61 -0.36
N THR A 274 14.46 -8.32 -0.12
CA THR A 274 14.34 -7.71 1.22
C THR A 274 13.03 -6.94 1.29
N TYR A 275 12.31 -7.03 2.41
CA TYR A 275 11.01 -6.36 2.55
C TYR A 275 10.75 -5.71 3.90
N ALA A 276 9.84 -4.73 3.91
CA ALA A 276 9.18 -4.20 5.09
C ALA A 276 7.67 -4.11 4.86
N ILE A 277 6.88 -4.39 5.89
CA ILE A 277 5.42 -4.20 5.90
C ILE A 277 5.13 -3.06 6.88
N THR A 278 4.51 -2.00 6.39
CA THR A 278 4.01 -0.88 7.20
C THR A 278 2.48 -0.94 7.26
N SER A 279 1.83 0.04 7.89
CA SER A 279 0.37 0.18 7.81
C SER A 279 -0.13 0.51 6.39
N THR A 280 0.75 0.99 5.51
CA THR A 280 0.45 1.42 4.14
C THR A 280 0.82 0.38 3.09
N GLY A 281 1.30 -0.81 3.48
CA GLY A 281 1.52 -1.88 2.51
C GLY A 281 2.81 -2.64 2.69
N TRP A 282 3.15 -3.39 1.64
CA TRP A 282 4.34 -4.22 1.54
C TRP A 282 5.31 -3.61 0.53
N TYR A 283 6.49 -3.27 1.03
CA TYR A 283 7.57 -2.60 0.31
C TYR A 283 8.73 -3.57 0.16
N PHE A 284 9.23 -3.77 -1.06
CA PHE A 284 10.35 -4.69 -1.27
C PHE A 284 11.17 -4.40 -2.53
N SER A 285 12.39 -4.93 -2.55
CA SER A 285 13.32 -4.91 -3.68
C SER A 285 14.26 -6.12 -3.62
N GLU A 286 14.98 -6.39 -4.72
CA GLU A 286 15.99 -7.45 -4.78
C GLU A 286 17.16 -7.19 -3.79
N THR A 287 17.48 -8.20 -2.99
CA THR A 287 18.62 -8.21 -2.05
C THR A 287 19.93 -8.28 -2.83
N GLY A 288 20.86 -7.38 -2.53
CA GLY A 288 22.20 -7.40 -3.13
C GLY A 288 22.28 -6.91 -4.57
N ALA A 289 21.18 -6.39 -5.15
CA ALA A 289 21.20 -5.65 -6.40
C ALA A 289 22.26 -4.53 -6.35
N SER A 290 23.10 -4.43 -7.40
CA SER A 290 24.26 -3.53 -7.44
C SER A 290 23.91 -2.09 -7.11
N PHE A 291 22.76 -1.63 -7.59
CA PHE A 291 22.18 -0.32 -7.31
C PHE A 291 21.97 -0.05 -5.81
N PHE A 292 21.56 -1.06 -5.04
CA PHE A 292 21.26 -0.93 -3.61
C PHE A 292 22.42 -1.38 -2.71
N LYS A 293 23.63 -1.60 -3.26
CA LYS A 293 24.80 -2.03 -2.46
C LYS A 293 25.37 -0.88 -1.63
N ASP A 294 25.28 0.34 -2.13
CA ASP A 294 25.78 1.55 -1.46
C ASP A 294 24.75 2.22 -0.54
N MET A 295 23.50 1.73 -0.55
CA MET A 295 22.40 2.26 0.25
C MET A 295 22.42 1.70 1.67
N PHE A 296 21.80 2.42 2.60
CA PHE A 296 21.60 1.94 3.98
C PHE A 296 20.74 0.66 3.98
N SER A 297 20.62 -0.01 5.14
CA SER A 297 19.88 -1.28 5.25
C SER A 297 18.53 -1.22 4.51
N LYS A 298 18.27 -2.17 3.61
CA LYS A 298 17.06 -2.16 2.78
C LYS A 298 15.78 -2.17 3.63
N HIS A 299 15.81 -2.76 4.84
CA HIS A 299 14.66 -2.75 5.75
C HIS A 299 14.28 -1.33 6.20
N MET A 300 15.24 -0.52 6.66
CA MET A 300 14.97 0.87 7.06
C MET A 300 14.64 1.74 5.85
N LEU A 301 15.27 1.46 4.70
CA LEU A 301 14.97 2.15 3.46
C LEU A 301 13.52 1.90 3.04
N HIS A 302 13.05 0.66 3.01
CA HIS A 302 11.66 0.32 2.67
C HIS A 302 10.64 0.82 3.68
N ALA A 303 11.02 0.95 4.95
CA ALA A 303 10.16 1.45 6.02
C ALA A 303 10.21 2.98 6.19
N ASN A 304 10.88 3.73 5.30
CA ASN A 304 11.14 5.16 5.45
C ASN A 304 11.67 5.55 6.85
N VAL A 305 12.58 4.73 7.39
CA VAL A 305 13.19 4.91 8.71
C VAL A 305 12.16 5.06 9.84
N ALA A 306 11.02 4.37 9.69
CA ALA A 306 10.02 4.29 10.75
C ALA A 306 10.62 3.61 11.99
N PHE A 307 10.29 4.14 13.17
CA PHE A 307 10.72 3.56 14.45
C PHE A 307 10.15 2.16 14.67
N SER A 308 9.07 1.81 14.00
CA SER A 308 8.46 0.50 14.03
C SER A 308 7.83 0.13 12.68
N VAL A 309 7.63 -1.17 12.47
CA VAL A 309 6.98 -1.75 11.29
C VAL A 309 5.98 -2.82 11.73
N LYS A 310 5.07 -3.21 10.83
CA LYS A 310 4.17 -4.37 11.05
C LYS A 310 4.93 -5.68 10.96
N TYR A 311 5.85 -5.78 10.02
CA TYR A 311 6.77 -6.91 9.90
C TYR A 311 7.93 -6.58 8.94
N ALA A 312 8.99 -7.38 8.95
CA ALA A 312 10.14 -7.20 8.06
C ALA A 312 10.99 -8.47 7.99
N GLY A 313 11.62 -8.71 6.84
CA GLY A 313 12.45 -9.88 6.63
C GLY A 313 12.98 -9.97 5.20
N GLU A 314 13.20 -11.19 4.74
CA GLU A 314 13.55 -11.54 3.37
C GLU A 314 12.54 -12.57 2.81
N PHE A 315 12.51 -12.71 1.49
CA PHE A 315 11.73 -13.76 0.84
C PHE A 315 12.33 -14.21 -0.48
N HIS A 316 11.96 -15.40 -0.93
CA HIS A 316 12.27 -15.92 -2.26
C HIS A 316 11.11 -16.76 -2.80
N ILE A 317 11.18 -17.08 -4.09
CA ILE A 317 10.20 -17.95 -4.75
C ILE A 317 10.84 -19.30 -5.01
N GLU A 318 10.16 -20.36 -4.57
CA GLU A 318 10.55 -21.73 -4.86
C GLU A 318 9.64 -22.32 -5.94
N LYS A 319 10.23 -23.09 -6.85
CA LYS A 319 9.49 -23.89 -7.82
C LYS A 319 9.40 -25.32 -7.30
N GLY A 320 8.20 -25.74 -6.87
CA GLY A 320 7.93 -27.08 -6.37
C GLY A 320 7.92 -28.16 -7.47
N HIS A 321 7.86 -29.42 -7.03
CA HIS A 321 7.99 -30.62 -7.88
C HIS A 321 6.98 -30.73 -9.04
N PHE A 322 5.84 -30.06 -8.96
CA PHE A 322 4.81 -30.05 -10.01
C PHE A 322 4.76 -28.72 -10.80
N GLY A 323 5.82 -27.93 -10.77
CA GLY A 323 5.88 -26.61 -11.41
C GLY A 323 5.04 -25.54 -10.70
N LYS A 324 4.45 -25.85 -9.53
CA LYS A 324 3.77 -24.87 -8.69
C LYS A 324 4.78 -24.01 -7.96
N TYR A 325 4.56 -22.70 -8.00
CA TYR A 325 5.39 -21.73 -7.29
C TYR A 325 4.91 -21.57 -5.84
N LYS A 326 5.87 -21.36 -4.94
CA LYS A 326 5.64 -21.15 -3.50
C LYS A 326 6.43 -19.91 -3.07
N LEU A 327 5.77 -19.00 -2.36
CA LEU A 327 6.40 -17.91 -1.64
C LEU A 327 6.99 -18.46 -0.34
N VAL A 328 8.30 -18.33 -0.15
CA VAL A 328 8.94 -18.57 1.15
C VAL A 328 9.36 -17.23 1.71
N ILE A 329 8.82 -16.87 2.87
CA ILE A 329 9.01 -15.56 3.50
C ILE A 329 9.43 -15.74 4.96
N ASP A 330 10.30 -14.86 5.46
CA ASP A 330 10.86 -15.00 6.80
C ASP A 330 10.82 -13.69 7.61
N ASN A 331 11.35 -13.75 8.84
CA ASN A 331 11.54 -12.62 9.76
C ASN A 331 13.02 -12.20 9.86
N ASN A 332 13.82 -12.44 8.82
CA ASN A 332 15.24 -12.12 8.79
C ASN A 332 15.47 -10.62 8.54
N SER A 333 15.31 -9.82 9.60
CA SER A 333 15.64 -8.41 9.60
C SER A 333 16.57 -8.07 10.74
N GLY A 334 17.79 -7.60 10.42
CA GLY A 334 18.67 -7.01 11.44
C GLY A 334 18.14 -5.69 12.00
N THR A 335 17.33 -4.98 11.21
CA THR A 335 16.78 -3.66 11.56
C THR A 335 15.62 -3.73 12.55
N TYR A 336 14.64 -4.62 12.34
CA TYR A 336 13.44 -4.71 13.17
C TYR A 336 13.31 -6.03 13.93
N ALA A 337 13.98 -7.09 13.45
CA ALA A 337 14.06 -8.40 14.09
C ALA A 337 12.73 -8.95 14.63
N PRO A 338 11.62 -8.93 13.86
CA PRO A 338 10.31 -9.23 14.40
C PRO A 338 10.20 -10.69 14.90
N PRO A 339 9.31 -10.94 15.88
CA PRO A 339 9.15 -12.22 16.55
C PRO A 339 8.68 -13.34 15.61
N MET A 340 9.11 -14.57 15.91
CA MET A 340 8.67 -15.76 15.15
C MET A 340 7.19 -16.10 15.41
N GLU A 341 6.67 -15.66 16.55
CA GLU A 341 5.30 -15.87 17.02
C GLU A 341 4.25 -15.28 16.04
N ASP A 342 4.63 -14.26 15.27
CA ASP A 342 3.76 -13.61 14.29
C ASP A 342 3.89 -14.19 12.86
N LEU A 343 4.76 -15.19 12.62
CA LEU A 343 4.88 -15.87 11.32
C LEU A 343 3.55 -16.48 10.81
N PRO A 344 2.69 -17.09 11.66
CA PRO A 344 1.38 -17.56 11.20
C PRO A 344 0.48 -16.43 10.69
N LYS A 345 0.53 -15.25 11.31
CA LYS A 345 -0.24 -14.07 10.86
C LYS A 345 0.35 -13.47 9.59
N LEU A 346 1.68 -13.49 9.46
CA LEU A 346 2.32 -13.12 8.21
C LEU A 346 1.80 -14.01 7.07
N LYS A 347 1.78 -15.33 7.28
CA LYS A 347 1.21 -16.28 6.32
C LYS A 347 -0.24 -15.94 5.98
N GLU A 348 -1.08 -15.72 6.99
CA GLU A 348 -2.49 -15.32 6.83
C GLU A 348 -2.64 -14.04 6.00
N LEU A 349 -1.77 -13.04 6.20
CA LEU A 349 -1.80 -11.79 5.44
C LEU A 349 -1.63 -12.04 3.94
N PHE A 350 -0.71 -12.93 3.54
CA PHE A 350 -0.51 -13.28 2.14
C PHE A 350 -1.67 -14.09 1.57
N GLU A 351 -2.23 -15.03 2.34
CA GLU A 351 -3.41 -15.81 1.92
C GLU A 351 -4.66 -14.93 1.77
N ASN A 352 -4.83 -13.92 2.62
CA ASN A 352 -5.89 -12.91 2.52
C ASN A 352 -5.78 -12.07 1.24
N ASN A 353 -4.55 -11.70 0.87
CA ASN A 353 -4.30 -10.78 -0.25
C ASN A 353 -4.17 -11.48 -1.61
N PHE A 354 -3.76 -12.75 -1.62
CA PHE A 354 -3.51 -13.52 -2.83
C PHE A 354 -4.24 -14.87 -2.76
N PRO A 355 -5.54 -14.92 -3.10
CA PRO A 355 -6.30 -16.15 -3.07
C PRO A 355 -5.60 -17.30 -3.81
N GLY A 356 -5.47 -18.45 -3.14
CA GLY A 356 -4.84 -19.64 -3.70
C GLY A 356 -3.31 -19.62 -3.77
N ILE A 357 -2.63 -18.61 -3.20
CA ILE A 357 -1.17 -18.59 -3.09
C ILE A 357 -0.68 -19.76 -2.22
N SER A 358 0.42 -20.38 -2.64
CA SER A 358 1.19 -21.27 -1.75
C SER A 358 2.24 -20.43 -1.03
N VAL A 359 2.11 -20.30 0.28
CA VAL A 359 3.03 -19.51 1.12
C VAL A 359 3.52 -20.32 2.32
N GLU A 360 4.80 -20.17 2.63
CA GLU A 360 5.46 -20.74 3.79
C GLU A 360 6.22 -19.64 4.52
N ALA A 361 5.88 -19.44 5.80
CA ALA A 361 6.55 -18.47 6.67
C ALA A 361 7.53 -19.21 7.57
N LYS A 362 8.82 -18.86 7.53
CA LYS A 362 9.89 -19.55 8.26
C LYS A 362 10.61 -18.59 9.22
N ASP A 363 11.08 -19.13 10.36
CA ASP A 363 11.94 -18.36 11.25
C ASP A 363 13.34 -18.22 10.66
N ARG A 364 13.98 -17.08 10.88
CA ARG A 364 15.34 -16.77 10.43
C ARG A 364 16.39 -17.76 10.95
N ASN A 365 16.10 -18.50 12.02
CA ASN A 365 16.99 -19.52 12.55
C ASN A 365 16.77 -20.90 11.93
N ASP A 366 15.79 -21.09 11.05
CA ASP A 366 15.55 -22.35 10.33
C ASP A 366 16.78 -22.70 9.48
N GLU A 367 17.33 -23.90 9.69
CA GLU A 367 18.59 -24.31 9.05
C GLU A 367 18.42 -24.53 7.54
N GLU A 368 17.27 -25.03 7.09
CA GLU A 368 16.99 -25.18 5.66
C GLU A 368 16.87 -23.82 4.97
N LEU A 369 16.20 -22.86 5.62
CA LEU A 369 16.12 -21.48 5.13
C LEU A 369 17.51 -20.84 4.99
N LYS A 370 18.39 -21.00 5.99
CA LYS A 370 19.77 -20.48 5.93
C LYS A 370 20.56 -21.09 4.77
N GLN A 371 20.46 -22.41 4.58
CA GLN A 371 21.11 -23.11 3.47
C GLN A 371 20.59 -22.62 2.12
N MET A 372 19.28 -22.46 1.99
CA MET A 372 18.67 -21.95 0.76
C MET A 372 19.10 -20.50 0.49
N ARG A 373 19.08 -19.65 1.50
CA ARG A 373 19.55 -18.26 1.42
C ARG A 373 20.99 -18.20 0.94
N GLN A 374 21.89 -19.01 1.53
CA GLN A 374 23.29 -19.07 1.11
C GLN A 374 23.42 -19.51 -0.35
N LYS A 375 22.68 -20.55 -0.76
CA LYS A 375 22.66 -21.04 -2.14
C LYS A 375 22.21 -19.97 -3.14
N ILE A 376 21.22 -19.16 -2.79
CA ILE A 376 20.78 -18.05 -3.63
C ILE A 376 21.91 -17.02 -3.77
N LEU A 377 22.54 -16.63 -2.65
CA LEU A 377 23.65 -15.66 -2.67
C LEU A 377 24.86 -16.18 -3.47
N ASP A 378 25.23 -17.45 -3.32
CA ASP A 378 26.33 -18.08 -4.04
C ASP A 378 26.09 -18.14 -5.56
N ALA A 379 24.83 -18.14 -6.02
CA ALA A 379 24.53 -18.07 -7.45
C ALA A 379 24.91 -16.72 -8.07
N TRP A 380 25.11 -15.68 -7.25
CA TRP A 380 25.44 -14.31 -7.64
C TRP A 380 26.83 -13.84 -7.20
N ALA A 381 27.58 -14.67 -6.48
CA ALA A 381 29.00 -14.48 -6.20
C ALA A 381 29.83 -14.82 -7.46
#